data_AF-A0A0W0WMZ1-F1
#
_entry.id   AF-A0A0W0WMZ1-F1
#
_cell.length_a   1.000
_cell.length_b   1.000
_cell.length_c   1.000
_cell.angle_alpha   90.00
_cell.angle_beta   90.00
_cell.angle_gamma   90.00
#
_symmetry.space_group_name_H-M   'P 1'
#
loop_
_entity.id
_entity.type
_entity.pdbx_description
1 polymer ?
#
loop_
_entity_poly.entity_id
_entity_poly.type
_entity_poly.pdbx_seq_one_letter_code
_entity_poly.pdbx_strand_id
1 'polypeptide(L)'
;MPTYEGKELRKTKDKEAGKNHDAMDGFYRNESGEEFFIKKPNDIKELFTELLAGRLIEEFKTRGLIDKIYHDSLICADLIQFEDKTYGLIQPKVSFTELHKIIRTSYWSGSDRDPLFEMFFGPSRYYLLMTQTGGQYFGLATALMISFFLGDNSVHSGNMVCLDLASIEEIIFTQFARIDWGAAFRYFGHKNNLTDLLHPVEYQGWFNPKGYTKGYFLNYKLIPGLFSAIAEQAKLFDSRLNKALLSDIVTAVFEKIPADLIDDKIRKELAEYLCIDSFNTVNFAEQNYQQFVEDFVDLLSTRLKKITELQEIYPINDSQLLFSEKAPILLQLQANAAINFPEQLRVWQGILAAANEKSSFNFNTIEFSILTQQFNDFVNHLASQVEGSESQQTDEEQEASAVILRRIFILKADATPCSASDGESSKDFINKSKELKKIASILALGFDIVVTLRVIKEIQNAKPWDLNKVSAIHFLFDALKERINSFHVEFCKYEEIFLSAQTHSIADKVNRKTKGSSFFFNPLVDDKLGSVSTHSTHYGT
;
A
#
# COMPACT_ATOMS: atom_id res chain seq x y z
N MET A 1 -11.18 -9.25 22.57
CA MET A 1 -11.02 -8.89 21.15
C MET A 1 -9.53 -8.77 20.82
N PRO A 2 -9.05 -9.35 19.71
CA PRO A 2 -7.65 -9.24 19.35
C PRO A 2 -7.28 -7.79 18.99
N THR A 3 -6.05 -7.39 19.34
CA THR A 3 -5.48 -6.08 19.01
C THR A 3 -4.26 -6.26 18.09
N TYR A 4 -4.12 -5.41 17.09
CA TYR A 4 -2.96 -5.38 16.20
C TYR A 4 -2.49 -3.94 16.03
N GLU A 5 -1.19 -3.69 16.22
CA GLU A 5 -0.59 -2.35 16.17
C GLU A 5 -1.35 -1.30 17.03
N GLY A 6 -1.82 -1.72 18.21
CA GLY A 6 -2.57 -0.86 19.14
C GLY A 6 -4.03 -0.59 18.74
N LYS A 7 -4.52 -1.18 17.64
CA LYS A 7 -5.91 -1.04 17.19
C LYS A 7 -6.72 -2.29 17.48
N GLU A 8 -7.94 -2.12 17.99
CA GLU A 8 -8.88 -3.22 18.19
C GLU A 8 -9.41 -3.77 16.86
N LEU A 9 -9.51 -5.10 16.77
CA LEU A 9 -10.03 -5.80 15.61
C LEU A 9 -11.38 -6.45 15.89
N ARG A 10 -12.36 -6.19 15.03
CA ARG A 10 -13.69 -6.81 15.09
C ARG A 10 -13.84 -7.82 13.96
N LYS A 11 -14.24 -9.05 14.30
CA LYS A 11 -14.51 -10.10 13.29
C LYS A 11 -15.74 -9.70 12.47
N THR A 12 -15.61 -9.72 11.15
CA THR A 12 -16.67 -9.34 10.20
C THR A 12 -17.22 -10.53 9.43
N LYS A 13 -16.41 -11.57 9.22
CA LYS A 13 -16.80 -12.76 8.47
C LYS A 13 -15.96 -13.97 8.86
N ASP A 14 -16.55 -15.17 8.85
CA ASP A 14 -15.81 -16.42 8.99
C ASP A 14 -15.08 -16.81 7.69
N LYS A 15 -14.06 -17.66 7.84
CA LYS A 15 -13.35 -18.25 6.71
C LYS A 15 -14.18 -19.39 6.11
N GLU A 16 -14.43 -19.34 4.80
CA GLU A 16 -15.27 -20.31 4.09
C GLU A 16 -14.48 -21.49 3.49
N ALA A 17 -13.16 -21.36 3.32
CA ALA A 17 -12.32 -22.34 2.62
C ALA A 17 -11.05 -22.70 3.42
N GLY A 18 -10.33 -23.76 3.03
CA GLY A 18 -9.06 -24.19 3.65
C GLY A 18 -9.21 -25.29 4.72
N LYS A 19 -8.07 -25.83 5.18
CA LYS A 19 -8.04 -27.05 6.03
C LYS A 19 -8.28 -26.80 7.52
N ASN A 20 -7.97 -25.60 7.99
CA ASN A 20 -8.14 -25.20 9.39
C ASN A 20 -9.37 -24.29 9.52
N HIS A 21 -10.18 -24.56 10.55
CA HIS A 21 -11.37 -23.82 10.94
C HIS A 21 -11.34 -23.60 12.46
N ASP A 22 -10.35 -22.83 12.94
CA ASP A 22 -10.36 -22.36 14.31
C ASP A 22 -11.44 -21.28 14.50
N ALA A 23 -11.97 -21.11 15.70
CA ALA A 23 -12.95 -20.06 16.00
C ALA A 23 -12.41 -18.65 15.71
N MET A 24 -11.08 -18.47 15.80
CA MET A 24 -10.39 -17.23 15.49
C MET A 24 -10.17 -17.03 13.99
N ASP A 25 -10.28 -18.07 13.16
CA ASP A 25 -10.07 -17.95 11.71
C ASP A 25 -11.17 -17.08 11.08
N GLY A 26 -10.76 -16.09 10.29
CA GLY A 26 -11.71 -15.25 9.56
C GLY A 26 -11.19 -13.88 9.18
N PHE A 27 -12.12 -13.03 8.79
CA PHE A 27 -11.88 -11.66 8.37
C PHE A 27 -12.21 -10.70 9.50
N TYR A 28 -11.35 -9.72 9.68
CA TYR A 28 -11.42 -8.73 10.74
C TYR A 28 -11.32 -7.33 10.16
N ARG A 29 -11.86 -6.35 10.87
CA ARG A 29 -11.77 -4.93 10.51
C ARG A 29 -11.50 -4.09 11.75
N ASN A 30 -10.65 -3.07 11.61
CA ASN A 30 -10.43 -2.08 12.67
C ASN A 30 -11.30 -0.82 12.49
N GLU A 31 -11.21 0.11 13.43
CA GLU A 31 -11.98 1.36 13.39
C GLU A 31 -11.59 2.28 12.23
N SER A 32 -10.35 2.18 11.74
CA SER A 32 -9.86 2.88 10.55
C SER A 32 -10.38 2.29 9.23
N GLY A 33 -11.12 1.17 9.29
CA GLY A 33 -11.64 0.48 8.11
C GLY A 33 -10.66 -0.48 7.44
N GLU A 34 -9.46 -0.68 8.00
CA GLU A 34 -8.47 -1.63 7.49
C GLU A 34 -8.97 -3.06 7.74
N GLU A 35 -8.87 -3.90 6.71
CA GLU A 35 -9.36 -5.27 6.74
C GLU A 35 -8.20 -6.26 6.76
N PHE A 36 -8.33 -7.29 7.59
CA PHE A 36 -7.33 -8.31 7.81
C PHE A 36 -7.94 -9.70 7.68
N PHE A 37 -7.10 -10.66 7.30
CA PHE A 37 -7.38 -12.08 7.44
C PHE A 37 -6.52 -12.63 8.58
N ILE A 38 -7.15 -13.28 9.55
CA ILE A 38 -6.46 -13.93 10.66
C ILE A 38 -6.65 -15.43 10.52
N LYS A 39 -5.55 -16.18 10.66
CA LYS A 39 -5.56 -17.64 10.79
C LYS A 39 -4.79 -18.07 12.04
N LYS A 40 -5.26 -19.11 12.72
CA LYS A 40 -4.54 -19.79 13.81
C LYS A 40 -4.08 -21.17 13.32
N PRO A 41 -2.80 -21.31 12.89
CA PRO A 41 -2.29 -22.60 12.45
C PRO A 41 -2.36 -23.65 13.57
N ASN A 42 -2.75 -24.87 13.22
CA ASN A 42 -2.73 -26.01 14.14
C ASN A 42 -1.30 -26.54 14.38
N ASP A 43 -0.41 -26.38 13.40
CA ASP A 43 1.01 -26.73 13.52
C ASP A 43 1.82 -25.46 13.82
N ILE A 44 2.45 -25.44 15.00
CA ILE A 44 3.31 -24.33 15.41
C ILE A 44 4.53 -24.16 14.50
N LYS A 45 4.99 -25.23 13.82
CA LYS A 45 6.06 -25.12 12.83
C LYS A 45 5.63 -24.26 11.65
N GLU A 46 4.40 -24.43 11.16
CA GLU A 46 3.81 -23.61 10.10
C GLU A 46 3.73 -22.14 10.54
N LEU A 47 3.22 -21.90 11.75
CA LEU A 47 3.16 -20.56 12.35
C LEU A 47 4.55 -19.90 12.37
N PHE A 48 5.55 -20.59 12.90
CA PHE A 48 6.91 -20.06 13.00
C PHE A 48 7.52 -19.79 11.62
N THR A 49 7.43 -20.73 10.68
CA THR A 49 8.06 -20.57 9.36
C THR A 49 7.39 -19.49 8.51
N GLU A 50 6.07 -19.37 8.60
CA GLU A 50 5.34 -18.32 7.88
C GLU A 50 5.62 -16.94 8.47
N LEU A 51 5.69 -16.83 9.81
CA LEU A 51 6.12 -15.61 10.48
C LEU A 51 7.54 -15.22 10.06
N LEU A 52 8.48 -16.16 10.12
CA LEU A 52 9.88 -15.92 9.78
C LEU A 52 10.01 -15.46 8.32
N ALA A 53 9.31 -16.12 7.39
CA ALA A 53 9.30 -15.73 5.98
C ALA A 53 8.71 -14.33 5.80
N GLY A 54 7.57 -14.05 6.43
CA GLY A 54 6.91 -12.75 6.35
C GLY A 54 7.78 -11.61 6.88
N ARG A 55 8.36 -11.76 8.07
CA ARG A 55 9.26 -10.76 8.68
C ARG A 55 10.51 -10.51 7.84
N LEU A 56 11.13 -11.56 7.28
CA LEU A 56 12.27 -11.40 6.37
C LEU A 56 11.91 -10.63 5.11
N ILE A 57 10.79 -10.98 4.48
CA ILE A 57 10.30 -10.30 3.27
C ILE A 57 10.01 -8.83 3.57
N GLU A 58 9.37 -8.52 4.70
CA GLU A 58 9.10 -7.13 5.09
C GLU A 58 10.40 -6.35 5.32
N GLU A 59 11.42 -6.92 5.97
CA GLU A 59 12.74 -6.27 6.06
C GLU A 59 13.37 -6.01 4.69
N PHE A 60 13.24 -6.95 3.73
CA PHE A 60 13.72 -6.75 2.36
C PHE A 60 12.99 -5.61 1.64
N LYS A 61 11.67 -5.49 1.84
CA LYS A 61 10.86 -4.38 1.31
C LYS A 61 11.24 -3.05 1.94
N THR A 62 11.31 -2.98 3.27
CA THR A 62 11.62 -1.76 4.03
C THR A 62 13.01 -1.22 3.70
N ARG A 63 14.00 -2.10 3.51
CA ARG A 63 15.37 -1.72 3.19
C ARG A 63 15.61 -1.45 1.70
N GLY A 64 14.57 -1.50 0.86
CA GLY A 64 14.67 -1.19 -0.57
C GLY A 64 15.42 -2.24 -1.39
N LEU A 65 15.53 -3.47 -0.87
CA LEU A 65 16.16 -4.58 -1.60
C LEU A 65 15.26 -5.12 -2.71
N ILE A 66 13.95 -4.91 -2.57
CA ILE A 66 12.91 -5.25 -3.56
C ILE A 66 12.26 -3.95 -4.03
N ASP A 67 12.18 -3.75 -5.34
CA ASP A 67 11.57 -2.54 -5.90
C ASP A 67 10.08 -2.47 -5.54
N LYS A 68 9.60 -1.26 -5.23
CA LYS A 68 8.25 -1.01 -4.70
C LYS A 68 7.12 -1.56 -5.57
N ILE A 69 7.31 -1.60 -6.90
CA ILE A 69 6.33 -2.16 -7.84
C ILE A 69 6.03 -3.65 -7.56
N TYR A 70 6.97 -4.38 -6.95
CA TYR A 70 6.84 -5.81 -6.65
C TYR A 70 6.43 -6.09 -5.20
N HIS A 71 6.21 -5.09 -4.35
CA HIS A 71 5.87 -5.32 -2.94
C HIS A 71 4.59 -6.13 -2.78
N ASP A 72 3.58 -5.83 -3.61
CA ASP A 72 2.30 -6.54 -3.63
C ASP A 72 2.40 -7.95 -4.24
N SER A 73 3.52 -8.29 -4.91
CA SER A 73 3.79 -9.66 -5.35
C SER A 73 4.13 -10.61 -4.18
N LEU A 74 4.39 -10.07 -2.98
CA LEU A 74 4.86 -10.83 -1.82
C LEU A 74 3.95 -10.56 -0.63
N ILE A 75 2.78 -11.18 -0.61
CA ILE A 75 1.79 -10.96 0.43
C ILE A 75 2.15 -11.85 1.63
N CYS A 76 2.45 -11.21 2.76
CA CYS A 76 2.99 -11.88 3.94
C CYS A 76 2.08 -11.71 5.15
N ALA A 77 2.09 -12.70 6.02
CA ALA A 77 1.48 -12.60 7.34
C ALA A 77 2.47 -12.04 8.36
N ASP A 78 1.92 -11.40 9.37
CA ASP A 78 2.58 -11.04 10.61
C ASP A 78 1.99 -11.82 11.80
N LEU A 79 2.56 -11.68 12.98
CA LEU A 79 2.12 -12.27 14.22
C LEU A 79 1.00 -11.45 14.86
N ILE A 80 0.00 -12.13 15.41
CA ILE A 80 -0.96 -11.54 16.33
C ILE A 80 -1.06 -12.41 17.60
N GLN A 81 -1.17 -11.76 18.75
CA GLN A 81 -1.44 -12.43 20.02
C GLN A 81 -2.92 -12.35 20.36
N PHE A 82 -3.50 -13.46 20.79
CA PHE A 82 -4.88 -13.57 21.25
C PHE A 82 -4.98 -13.35 22.77
N GLU A 83 -6.20 -13.18 23.28
CA GLU A 83 -6.46 -12.95 24.71
C GLU A 83 -6.05 -14.13 25.61
N ASP A 84 -6.06 -15.35 25.05
CA ASP A 84 -5.57 -16.56 25.72
C ASP A 84 -4.02 -16.65 25.74
N LYS A 85 -3.33 -15.60 25.29
CA LYS A 85 -1.88 -15.47 25.11
C LYS A 85 -1.28 -16.35 24.02
N THR A 86 -2.11 -17.12 23.30
CA THR A 86 -1.64 -17.88 22.15
C THR A 86 -1.46 -16.97 20.94
N TYR A 87 -0.77 -17.48 19.92
CA TYR A 87 -0.42 -16.73 18.72
C TYR A 87 -1.21 -17.21 17.50
N GLY A 88 -1.40 -16.30 16.58
CA GLY A 88 -1.91 -16.56 15.23
C GLY A 88 -1.17 -15.69 14.21
N LEU A 89 -1.58 -15.83 12.96
CA LEU A 89 -1.05 -15.08 11.85
C LEU A 89 -2.11 -14.11 11.35
N ILE A 90 -1.72 -12.85 11.17
CA ILE A 90 -2.55 -11.79 10.62
C ILE A 90 -1.96 -11.32 9.28
N GLN A 91 -2.79 -11.22 8.27
CA GLN A 91 -2.40 -10.79 6.93
C GLN A 91 -3.33 -9.68 6.46
N PRO A 92 -2.84 -8.65 5.74
CA PRO A 92 -3.72 -7.70 5.06
C PRO A 92 -4.71 -8.43 4.12
N LYS A 93 -5.98 -7.99 4.11
CA LYS A 93 -6.98 -8.56 3.20
C LYS A 93 -6.79 -8.00 1.79
N VAL A 94 -6.07 -8.74 0.97
CA VAL A 94 -5.82 -8.38 -0.42
C VAL A 94 -6.91 -8.92 -1.36
N SER A 95 -7.25 -8.16 -2.39
CA SER A 95 -8.06 -8.67 -3.50
C SER A 95 -7.24 -9.47 -4.46
N PHE A 96 -7.63 -10.70 -4.76
CA PHE A 96 -6.95 -11.47 -5.79
C PHE A 96 -7.87 -12.49 -6.43
N THR A 97 -7.45 -12.96 -7.59
CA THR A 97 -7.97 -14.17 -8.23
C THR A 97 -6.91 -15.25 -8.14
N GLU A 98 -7.26 -16.42 -7.61
CA GLU A 98 -6.35 -17.57 -7.55
C GLU A 98 -6.01 -18.05 -8.97
N LEU A 99 -4.74 -18.34 -9.21
CA LEU A 99 -4.25 -18.62 -10.56
C LEU A 99 -4.93 -19.83 -11.19
N HIS A 100 -5.31 -20.83 -10.40
CA HIS A 100 -6.01 -22.03 -10.89
C HIS A 100 -7.33 -21.72 -11.59
N LYS A 101 -7.99 -20.62 -11.22
CA LYS A 101 -9.22 -20.15 -11.88
C LYS A 101 -8.92 -19.56 -13.25
N ILE A 102 -7.79 -18.88 -13.40
CA ILE A 102 -7.33 -18.25 -14.65
C ILE A 102 -6.82 -19.31 -15.63
N ILE A 103 -5.94 -20.21 -15.17
CA ILE A 103 -5.39 -21.29 -16.01
C ILE A 103 -6.34 -22.49 -16.17
N ARG A 104 -7.52 -22.43 -15.54
CA ARG A 104 -8.59 -23.43 -15.59
C ARG A 104 -8.14 -24.82 -15.16
N THR A 105 -7.46 -24.88 -14.02
CA THR A 105 -7.02 -26.12 -13.36
C THR A 105 -7.77 -26.39 -12.06
N SER A 106 -8.88 -25.69 -11.81
CA SER A 106 -9.77 -25.94 -10.67
C SER A 106 -10.43 -27.33 -10.74
N TYR A 107 -10.84 -27.84 -9.58
CA TYR A 107 -11.91 -28.84 -9.52
C TYR A 107 -13.18 -28.35 -10.23
N TRP A 108 -14.07 -29.28 -10.62
CA TRP A 108 -15.35 -28.96 -11.24
C TRP A 108 -16.23 -27.99 -10.43
N SER A 109 -16.10 -28.01 -9.09
CA SER A 109 -16.78 -27.07 -8.19
C SER A 109 -16.21 -25.64 -8.23
N GLY A 110 -15.02 -25.44 -8.82
CA GLY A 110 -14.28 -24.18 -8.79
C GLY A 110 -13.66 -23.82 -7.43
N SER A 111 -13.80 -24.69 -6.42
CA SER A 111 -13.48 -24.37 -5.02
C SER A 111 -11.99 -24.33 -4.70
N ASP A 112 -11.18 -25.14 -5.39
CA ASP A 112 -9.73 -25.22 -5.23
C ASP A 112 -9.14 -25.78 -6.54
N ARG A 113 -7.82 -25.78 -6.65
CA ARG A 113 -7.07 -26.44 -7.73
C ARG A 113 -7.23 -27.96 -7.66
N ASP A 114 -7.23 -28.63 -8.81
CA ASP A 114 -7.05 -30.07 -8.92
C ASP A 114 -5.53 -30.38 -9.02
N PRO A 115 -4.90 -30.97 -7.98
CA PRO A 115 -3.46 -31.21 -7.96
C PRO A 115 -2.94 -32.09 -9.10
N LEU A 116 -3.69 -33.11 -9.48
CA LEU A 116 -3.26 -34.04 -10.53
C LEU A 116 -3.45 -33.38 -11.90
N PHE A 117 -4.59 -32.75 -12.12
CA PHE A 117 -4.85 -32.04 -13.36
C PHE A 117 -3.84 -30.92 -13.59
N GLU A 118 -3.50 -30.14 -12.55
CA GLU A 118 -2.45 -29.13 -12.64
C GLU A 118 -1.07 -29.75 -12.93
N MET A 119 -0.71 -30.89 -12.35
CA MET A 119 0.59 -31.50 -12.63
C MET A 119 0.76 -31.90 -14.11
N PHE A 120 -0.29 -32.45 -14.71
CA PHE A 120 -0.23 -32.92 -16.11
C PHE A 120 -0.45 -31.80 -17.13
N PHE A 121 -1.38 -30.87 -16.86
CA PHE A 121 -1.80 -29.86 -17.82
C PHE A 121 -1.36 -28.44 -17.45
N GLY A 122 -0.97 -28.19 -16.20
CA GLY A 122 -0.45 -26.91 -15.73
C GLY A 122 0.65 -26.37 -16.65
N PRO A 123 1.75 -27.10 -16.92
CA PRO A 123 2.85 -26.57 -17.72
C PRO A 123 2.44 -25.93 -19.05
N SER A 124 1.56 -26.57 -19.80
CA SER A 124 1.07 -26.01 -21.06
C SER A 124 0.11 -24.83 -20.82
N ARG A 125 -0.73 -24.87 -19.79
CA ARG A 125 -1.64 -23.77 -19.44
C ARG A 125 -0.90 -22.51 -18.98
N TYR A 126 0.14 -22.66 -18.16
CA TYR A 126 1.05 -21.58 -17.77
C TYR A 126 1.70 -20.95 -19.00
N TYR A 127 2.24 -21.78 -19.91
CA TYR A 127 2.81 -21.30 -21.18
C TYR A 127 1.79 -20.52 -22.02
N LEU A 128 0.58 -21.05 -22.20
CA LEU A 128 -0.48 -20.40 -22.98
C LEU A 128 -0.90 -19.05 -22.37
N LEU A 129 -1.02 -18.98 -21.05
CA LEU A 129 -1.29 -17.73 -20.34
C LEU A 129 -0.22 -16.68 -20.68
N MET A 130 1.06 -17.04 -20.52
CA MET A 130 2.17 -16.11 -20.69
C MET A 130 2.41 -15.69 -22.14
N THR A 131 2.08 -16.52 -23.13
CA THR A 131 2.47 -16.29 -24.54
C THR A 131 1.32 -15.97 -25.49
N GLN A 132 0.08 -16.40 -25.20
CA GLN A 132 -1.02 -16.32 -26.17
C GLN A 132 -2.17 -15.41 -25.75
N THR A 133 -2.26 -15.02 -24.49
CA THR A 133 -3.37 -14.17 -24.02
C THR A 133 -3.15 -12.68 -24.22
N GLY A 134 -1.98 -12.25 -24.71
CA GLY A 134 -1.66 -10.84 -24.98
C GLY A 134 -1.62 -9.94 -23.74
N GLY A 135 -1.77 -10.51 -22.53
CA GLY A 135 -1.87 -9.75 -21.29
C GLY A 135 -0.59 -9.00 -20.90
N GLN A 136 -0.77 -8.08 -19.96
CA GLN A 136 0.28 -7.26 -19.38
C GLN A 136 0.64 -7.83 -18.00
N TYR A 137 1.60 -8.76 -17.97
CA TYR A 137 1.93 -9.52 -16.76
C TYR A 137 3.27 -9.10 -16.16
N PHE A 138 3.35 -9.08 -14.83
CA PHE A 138 4.61 -8.87 -14.12
C PHE A 138 4.61 -9.49 -12.71
N GLY A 139 5.79 -9.61 -12.09
CA GLY A 139 5.95 -10.04 -10.70
C GLY A 139 6.10 -11.55 -10.50
N LEU A 140 5.90 -12.36 -11.54
CA LEU A 140 6.05 -13.81 -11.45
C LEU A 140 7.50 -14.21 -11.14
N ALA A 141 8.46 -13.60 -11.84
CA ALA A 141 9.88 -13.91 -11.63
C ALA A 141 10.31 -13.54 -10.21
N THR A 142 9.90 -12.39 -9.70
CA THR A 142 10.19 -11.94 -8.33
C THR A 142 9.57 -12.87 -7.29
N ALA A 143 8.29 -13.22 -7.42
CA ALA A 143 7.61 -14.12 -6.48
C ALA A 143 8.25 -15.51 -6.43
N LEU A 144 8.63 -16.06 -7.60
CA LEU A 144 9.31 -17.36 -7.68
C LEU A 144 10.77 -17.26 -7.18
N MET A 145 11.48 -16.17 -7.45
CA MET A 145 12.84 -15.94 -6.95
C MET A 145 12.87 -15.92 -5.43
N ILE A 146 11.96 -15.20 -4.77
CA ILE A 146 11.86 -15.17 -3.31
C ILE A 146 11.42 -16.53 -2.75
N SER A 147 10.48 -17.21 -3.41
CA SER A 147 10.07 -18.58 -3.03
C SER A 147 11.25 -19.55 -3.10
N PHE A 148 12.07 -19.46 -4.15
CA PHE A 148 13.34 -20.17 -4.21
C PHE A 148 14.22 -19.74 -3.04
N PHE A 149 14.51 -18.46 -2.84
CA PHE A 149 15.44 -18.00 -1.81
C PHE A 149 15.08 -18.53 -0.40
N LEU A 150 13.80 -18.51 -0.03
CA LEU A 150 13.32 -18.99 1.28
C LEU A 150 13.03 -20.50 1.36
N GLY A 151 13.20 -21.23 0.25
CA GLY A 151 12.92 -22.67 0.22
C GLY A 151 11.43 -23.01 0.31
N ASP A 152 10.55 -22.07 -0.02
CA ASP A 152 9.12 -22.33 -0.12
C ASP A 152 8.81 -22.94 -1.49
N ASN A 153 8.70 -24.27 -1.51
CA ASN A 153 8.47 -25.01 -2.73
C ASN A 153 6.98 -25.17 -3.09
N SER A 154 6.05 -24.56 -2.32
CA SER A 154 4.60 -24.71 -2.48
C SER A 154 3.99 -23.67 -3.45
N VAL A 155 4.68 -23.40 -4.55
CA VAL A 155 4.34 -22.40 -5.59
C VAL A 155 3.26 -22.87 -6.57
N HIS A 156 2.19 -23.53 -6.07
CA HIS A 156 1.10 -24.01 -6.92
C HIS A 156 0.06 -22.93 -7.23
N SER A 157 -0.81 -23.21 -8.19
CA SER A 157 -1.84 -22.27 -8.66
C SER A 157 -2.89 -21.82 -7.62
N GLY A 158 -2.99 -22.48 -6.47
CA GLY A 158 -3.80 -22.02 -5.31
C GLY A 158 -3.09 -21.01 -4.39
N ASN A 159 -1.77 -20.94 -4.50
CA ASN A 159 -0.87 -20.19 -3.64
C ASN A 159 -0.20 -19.03 -4.39
N MET A 160 -0.24 -19.13 -5.72
CA MET A 160 0.00 -18.05 -6.68
C MET A 160 -1.34 -17.43 -7.05
N VAL A 161 -1.42 -16.11 -6.96
CA VAL A 161 -2.64 -15.34 -7.20
C VAL A 161 -2.34 -14.17 -8.12
N CYS A 162 -3.38 -13.57 -8.69
CA CYS A 162 -3.30 -12.44 -9.60
C CYS A 162 -4.03 -11.24 -9.01
N LEU A 163 -3.35 -10.10 -9.02
CA LEU A 163 -3.87 -8.78 -8.66
C LEU A 163 -4.07 -7.98 -9.94
N ASP A 164 -5.20 -7.31 -10.05
CA ASP A 164 -5.48 -6.41 -11.16
C ASP A 164 -5.11 -4.98 -10.79
N LEU A 165 -4.37 -4.31 -11.67
CA LEU A 165 -3.93 -2.93 -11.53
C LEU A 165 -4.38 -2.12 -12.76
N ALA A 166 -5.09 -1.03 -12.51
CA ALA A 166 -5.47 -0.09 -13.57
C ALA A 166 -4.27 0.67 -14.13
N SER A 167 -4.24 0.77 -15.46
CA SER A 167 -3.42 1.75 -16.18
C SER A 167 -4.13 3.10 -16.31
N ILE A 168 -3.39 4.09 -16.80
CA ILE A 168 -3.93 5.32 -17.36
C ILE A 168 -4.81 5.07 -18.57
N GLU A 169 -4.46 4.09 -19.39
CA GLU A 169 -5.29 3.69 -20.53
C GLU A 169 -6.26 2.58 -20.12
N GLU A 170 -7.16 2.17 -21.01
CA GLU A 170 -8.09 1.03 -20.82
C GLU A 170 -7.36 -0.33 -20.86
N ILE A 171 -6.22 -0.42 -20.15
CA ILE A 171 -5.34 -1.56 -20.04
C ILE A 171 -5.33 -2.02 -18.59
N ILE A 172 -5.49 -3.33 -18.38
CA ILE A 172 -5.36 -3.97 -17.07
C ILE A 172 -3.98 -4.63 -17.02
N PHE A 173 -3.17 -4.22 -16.05
CA PHE A 173 -1.95 -4.93 -15.67
C PHE A 173 -2.31 -6.01 -14.66
N THR A 174 -1.81 -7.22 -14.87
CA THR A 174 -1.98 -8.33 -13.94
C THR A 174 -0.66 -8.62 -13.24
N GLN A 175 -0.62 -8.34 -11.94
CA GLN A 175 0.51 -8.65 -11.09
C GLN A 175 0.35 -10.05 -10.50
N PHE A 176 1.35 -10.91 -10.69
CA PHE A 176 1.41 -12.16 -9.96
C PHE A 176 1.88 -11.90 -8.53
N ALA A 177 1.21 -12.55 -7.59
CA ALA A 177 1.55 -12.50 -6.17
C ALA A 177 1.56 -13.89 -5.53
N ARG A 178 2.37 -14.02 -4.49
CA ARG A 178 2.45 -15.20 -3.62
C ARG A 178 1.82 -14.86 -2.27
N ILE A 179 0.88 -15.69 -1.82
CA ILE A 179 0.29 -15.67 -0.46
C ILE A 179 0.89 -16.80 0.39
N ASP A 180 0.38 -17.11 1.59
CA ASP A 180 0.61 -18.39 2.31
C ASP A 180 2.04 -19.00 2.25
N TRP A 181 2.94 -18.54 3.12
CA TRP A 181 4.36 -18.93 3.14
C TRP A 181 4.67 -20.08 4.12
N GLY A 182 3.66 -20.82 4.59
CA GLY A 182 3.81 -21.87 5.62
C GLY A 182 4.65 -23.09 5.22
N ALA A 183 5.10 -23.18 3.96
CA ALA A 183 6.04 -24.21 3.51
C ALA A 183 7.50 -23.71 3.43
N ALA A 184 7.76 -22.45 3.76
CA ALA A 184 9.10 -21.89 3.82
C ALA A 184 10.00 -22.68 4.79
N PHE A 185 11.29 -22.75 4.46
CA PHE A 185 12.34 -23.38 5.25
C PHE A 185 12.16 -24.87 5.61
N ARG A 186 11.19 -25.57 5.02
CA ARG A 186 11.04 -27.01 5.22
C ARG A 186 12.27 -27.76 4.68
N TYR A 187 12.96 -28.49 5.55
CA TYR A 187 14.22 -29.19 5.28
C TYR A 187 15.30 -28.27 4.68
N PHE A 188 15.30 -26.99 5.03
CA PHE A 188 16.13 -25.96 4.39
C PHE A 188 17.63 -26.27 4.39
N GLY A 189 18.17 -26.71 5.52
CA GLY A 189 19.57 -27.08 5.69
C GLY A 189 19.94 -28.47 5.15
N HIS A 190 18.98 -29.23 4.62
CA HIS A 190 19.28 -30.55 4.07
C HIS A 190 20.13 -30.44 2.81
N LYS A 191 21.25 -31.16 2.75
CA LYS A 191 22.26 -31.06 1.66
C LYS A 191 21.66 -31.17 0.26
N ASN A 192 20.75 -32.12 0.02
CA ASN A 192 20.09 -32.29 -1.28
C ASN A 192 19.28 -31.06 -1.73
N ASN A 193 18.69 -30.30 -0.80
CA ASN A 193 17.96 -29.06 -1.11
C ASN A 193 18.88 -27.89 -1.48
N LEU A 194 20.19 -28.05 -1.27
CA LEU A 194 21.23 -27.14 -1.74
C LEU A 194 21.88 -27.66 -3.03
N THR A 195 21.82 -28.96 -3.32
CA THR A 195 22.35 -29.51 -4.57
C THR A 195 21.47 -29.12 -5.76
N ASP A 196 20.17 -29.40 -5.67
CA ASP A 196 19.18 -29.10 -6.71
C ASP A 196 17.99 -28.36 -6.09
N LEU A 197 17.80 -27.10 -6.49
CA LEU A 197 16.72 -26.25 -5.99
C LEU A 197 15.35 -26.64 -6.57
N LEU A 198 15.32 -27.30 -7.74
CA LEU A 198 14.09 -27.66 -8.46
C LEU A 198 13.49 -28.97 -7.97
N HIS A 199 14.30 -29.81 -7.33
CA HIS A 199 13.89 -31.13 -6.87
C HIS A 199 14.15 -31.33 -5.37
N PRO A 200 13.42 -30.61 -4.50
CA PRO A 200 13.61 -30.70 -3.06
C PRO A 200 13.29 -32.09 -2.51
N VAL A 201 13.92 -32.44 -1.39
CA VAL A 201 13.80 -33.72 -0.66
C VAL A 201 12.35 -34.09 -0.36
N GLU A 202 11.48 -33.12 -0.12
CA GLU A 202 10.05 -33.39 0.11
C GLU A 202 9.40 -34.18 -1.04
N TYR A 203 9.94 -34.07 -2.26
CA TYR A 203 9.39 -34.70 -3.47
C TYR A 203 10.13 -35.97 -3.87
N GLN A 204 11.22 -36.33 -3.17
CA GLN A 204 12.07 -37.47 -3.50
C GLN A 204 11.51 -38.80 -2.97
N GLY A 205 11.85 -39.90 -3.64
CA GLY A 205 11.52 -41.28 -3.26
C GLY A 205 10.48 -41.96 -4.17
N TRP A 206 10.74 -43.21 -4.57
CA TRP A 206 9.89 -43.97 -5.51
C TRP A 206 8.44 -44.19 -5.05
N PHE A 207 8.20 -44.24 -3.73
CA PHE A 207 6.86 -44.42 -3.16
C PHE A 207 6.28 -43.13 -2.59
N ASN A 208 6.86 -41.97 -2.89
CA ASN A 208 6.39 -40.69 -2.37
C ASN A 208 5.30 -40.09 -3.28
N PRO A 209 4.01 -40.15 -2.90
CA PRO A 209 2.92 -39.61 -3.72
C PRO A 209 3.05 -38.09 -3.93
N LYS A 210 3.80 -37.38 -3.06
CA LYS A 210 4.08 -35.95 -3.23
C LYS A 210 4.93 -35.66 -4.46
N GLY A 211 5.84 -36.57 -4.85
CA GLY A 211 6.64 -36.40 -6.06
C GLY A 211 5.79 -36.30 -7.33
N TYR A 212 4.63 -36.95 -7.34
CA TYR A 212 3.68 -36.96 -8.46
C TYR A 212 2.62 -35.86 -8.39
N THR A 213 2.51 -35.14 -7.27
CA THR A 213 1.42 -34.17 -7.03
C THR A 213 1.91 -32.79 -6.62
N LYS A 214 3.21 -32.62 -6.31
CA LYS A 214 3.75 -31.41 -5.69
C LYS A 214 5.01 -30.81 -6.33
N GLY A 215 5.49 -31.32 -7.47
CA GLY A 215 6.62 -30.74 -8.22
C GLY A 215 6.33 -29.37 -8.86
N TYR A 216 5.89 -28.39 -8.08
CA TYR A 216 5.22 -27.18 -8.57
C TYR A 216 6.13 -26.23 -9.36
N PHE A 217 7.42 -26.11 -9.01
CA PHE A 217 8.36 -25.33 -9.84
C PHE A 217 8.47 -25.88 -11.27
N LEU A 218 8.33 -27.19 -11.44
CA LEU A 218 8.32 -27.82 -12.75
C LEU A 218 7.03 -27.54 -13.54
N ASN A 219 5.99 -26.97 -12.93
CA ASN A 219 4.84 -26.44 -13.68
C ASN A 219 5.21 -25.20 -14.52
N TYR A 220 6.31 -24.54 -14.21
CA TYR A 220 6.75 -23.34 -14.93
C TYR A 220 7.76 -23.64 -16.04
N LYS A 221 8.22 -24.91 -16.16
CA LYS A 221 9.29 -25.35 -17.07
C LYS A 221 9.07 -25.09 -18.56
N LEU A 222 7.83 -24.87 -18.97
CA LEU A 222 7.48 -24.62 -20.38
C LEU A 222 7.37 -23.13 -20.70
N ILE A 223 7.55 -22.21 -19.75
CA ILE A 223 7.60 -20.77 -20.02
C ILE A 223 9.05 -20.41 -20.42
N PRO A 224 9.36 -20.20 -21.71
CA PRO A 224 10.74 -20.01 -22.16
C PRO A 224 11.31 -18.71 -21.60
N GLY A 225 12.50 -18.74 -20.99
CA GLY A 225 13.17 -17.55 -20.48
C GLY A 225 12.78 -17.16 -19.05
N LEU A 226 11.83 -17.88 -18.42
CA LEU A 226 11.41 -17.57 -17.05
C LEU A 226 12.51 -17.87 -16.02
N PHE A 227 13.24 -18.98 -16.15
CA PHE A 227 14.30 -19.32 -15.20
C PHE A 227 15.47 -18.34 -15.31
N SER A 228 15.75 -17.90 -16.53
CA SER A 228 16.69 -16.81 -16.81
C SER A 228 16.24 -15.50 -16.15
N ALA A 229 14.96 -15.15 -16.25
CA ALA A 229 14.41 -13.96 -15.57
C ALA A 229 14.47 -14.06 -14.04
N ILE A 230 14.21 -15.24 -13.47
CA ILE A 230 14.40 -15.51 -12.02
C ILE A 230 15.86 -15.31 -11.62
N ALA A 231 16.81 -15.82 -12.42
CA ALA A 231 18.24 -15.64 -12.18
C ALA A 231 18.65 -14.17 -12.23
N GLU A 232 18.13 -13.39 -13.18
CA GLU A 232 18.38 -11.95 -13.25
C GLU A 232 17.82 -11.19 -12.04
N GLN A 233 16.60 -11.52 -11.59
CA GLN A 233 16.06 -10.96 -10.35
C GLN A 233 16.93 -11.30 -9.13
N ALA A 234 17.45 -12.53 -9.07
CA ALA A 234 18.37 -12.92 -8.01
C ALA A 234 19.71 -12.17 -8.07
N LYS A 235 20.25 -11.89 -9.27
CA LYS A 235 21.47 -11.09 -9.42
C LYS A 235 21.26 -9.65 -8.97
N LEU A 236 20.12 -9.06 -9.32
CA LEU A 236 19.75 -7.73 -8.84
C LEU A 236 19.64 -7.71 -7.31
N PHE A 237 18.99 -8.72 -6.72
CA PHE A 237 18.87 -8.86 -5.28
C PHE A 237 20.23 -9.02 -4.59
N ASP A 238 21.09 -9.92 -5.10
CA ASP A 238 22.46 -10.17 -4.61
C ASP A 238 23.34 -8.91 -4.69
N SER A 239 23.21 -8.13 -5.76
CA SER A 239 23.96 -6.87 -5.91
C SER A 239 23.67 -5.81 -4.82
N ARG A 240 22.50 -5.91 -4.18
CA ARG A 240 22.06 -5.01 -3.09
C ARG A 240 22.23 -5.64 -1.71
N LEU A 241 22.42 -6.95 -1.64
CA LEU A 241 22.43 -7.74 -0.41
C LEU A 241 23.80 -8.39 -0.18
N ASN A 242 24.63 -7.76 0.64
CA ASN A 242 25.86 -8.41 1.12
C ASN A 242 25.61 -9.25 2.38
N LYS A 243 26.54 -10.15 2.71
CA LYS A 243 26.41 -11.08 3.85
C LYS A 243 26.24 -10.37 5.20
N ALA A 244 26.89 -9.22 5.41
CA ALA A 244 26.77 -8.46 6.67
C ALA A 244 25.36 -7.86 6.82
N LEU A 245 24.82 -7.27 5.74
CA LEU A 245 23.45 -6.77 5.70
C LEU A 245 22.44 -7.90 5.88
N LEU A 246 22.66 -9.07 5.29
CA LEU A 246 21.80 -10.24 5.49
C LEU A 246 21.80 -10.70 6.94
N SER A 247 22.97 -10.73 7.60
CA SER A 247 23.08 -11.04 9.03
C SER A 247 22.33 -10.04 9.91
N ASP A 248 22.47 -8.74 9.61
CA ASP A 248 21.73 -7.68 10.30
C ASP A 248 20.20 -7.84 10.13
N ILE A 249 19.74 -8.17 8.92
CA ILE A 249 18.32 -8.42 8.65
C ILE A 249 17.81 -9.62 9.44
N VAL A 250 18.51 -10.75 9.40
CA VAL A 250 18.09 -11.96 10.13
C VAL A 250 18.07 -11.68 11.63
N THR A 251 19.07 -10.96 12.16
CA THR A 251 19.11 -10.55 13.57
C THR A 251 17.91 -9.67 13.94
N ALA A 252 17.63 -8.64 13.14
CA ALA A 252 16.49 -7.74 13.36
C ALA A 252 15.14 -8.46 13.32
N VAL A 253 15.00 -9.51 12.50
CA VAL A 253 13.81 -10.37 12.51
C VAL A 253 13.73 -11.18 13.81
N PHE A 254 14.82 -11.80 14.24
CA PHE A 254 14.87 -12.63 15.44
C PHE A 254 14.58 -11.84 16.72
N GLU A 255 15.04 -10.58 16.80
CA GLU A 255 14.74 -9.65 17.90
C GLU A 255 13.25 -9.37 18.07
N LYS A 256 12.46 -9.49 16.99
CA LYS A 256 11.01 -9.22 16.99
C LYS A 256 10.17 -10.47 17.28
N ILE A 257 10.78 -11.65 17.40
CA ILE A 257 10.07 -12.90 17.72
C ILE A 257 9.81 -12.98 19.22
N PRO A 258 8.57 -13.19 19.68
CA PRO A 258 8.29 -13.29 21.12
C PRO A 258 9.03 -14.43 21.80
N ALA A 259 9.51 -14.14 23.01
CA ALA A 259 10.28 -15.06 23.84
C ALA A 259 9.55 -16.38 24.14
N ASP A 260 8.23 -16.31 24.26
CA ASP A 260 7.33 -17.41 24.62
C ASP A 260 6.70 -18.11 23.40
N LEU A 261 7.10 -17.75 22.17
CA LEU A 261 6.57 -18.38 20.97
C LEU A 261 6.96 -19.86 20.84
N ILE A 262 8.16 -20.20 21.29
CA ILE A 262 8.78 -21.54 21.12
C ILE A 262 9.27 -22.06 22.47
N ASP A 263 8.78 -23.23 22.86
CA ASP A 263 9.30 -23.98 24.01
C ASP A 263 10.41 -24.97 23.60
N ASP A 264 10.99 -25.68 24.58
CA ASP A 264 12.07 -26.65 24.35
C ASP A 264 11.69 -27.80 23.42
N LYS A 265 10.42 -28.22 23.43
CA LYS A 265 9.94 -29.31 22.57
C LYS A 265 9.84 -28.80 21.14
N ILE A 266 9.20 -27.66 20.95
CA ILE A 266 8.99 -27.02 19.64
C ILE A 266 10.33 -26.65 19.03
N ARG A 267 11.30 -26.18 19.83
CA ARG A 267 12.65 -25.86 19.37
C ARG A 267 13.34 -27.07 18.73
N LYS A 268 13.26 -28.23 19.37
CA LYS A 268 13.83 -29.48 18.82
C LYS A 268 13.11 -29.89 17.54
N GLU A 269 11.78 -29.85 17.53
CA GLU A 269 10.99 -30.16 16.33
C GLU A 269 11.31 -29.23 15.16
N LEU A 270 11.54 -27.94 15.44
CA LEU A 270 11.94 -26.96 14.43
C LEU A 270 13.37 -27.18 13.95
N ALA A 271 14.33 -27.51 14.82
CA ALA A 271 15.69 -27.82 14.40
C ALA A 271 15.72 -29.00 13.40
N GLU A 272 14.94 -30.05 13.68
CA GLU A 272 14.75 -31.18 12.77
C GLU A 272 14.02 -30.76 11.49
N TYR A 273 12.93 -30.00 11.60
CA TYR A 273 12.13 -29.53 10.47
C TYR A 273 12.92 -28.66 9.50
N LEU A 274 13.77 -27.77 10.04
CA LEU A 274 14.67 -26.89 9.27
C LEU A 274 15.90 -27.64 8.77
N CYS A 275 16.29 -28.74 9.43
CA CYS A 275 17.58 -29.42 9.25
C CYS A 275 18.78 -28.51 9.53
N ILE A 276 18.72 -27.72 10.61
CA ILE A 276 19.78 -26.80 11.04
C ILE A 276 20.03 -27.02 12.54
N ASP A 277 21.11 -27.72 12.85
CA ASP A 277 21.36 -28.22 14.22
C ASP A 277 21.51 -27.10 15.27
N SER A 278 22.08 -25.95 14.88
CA SER A 278 22.25 -24.78 15.76
C SER A 278 20.94 -24.15 16.22
N PHE A 279 19.79 -24.49 15.59
CA PHE A 279 18.50 -24.04 16.08
C PHE A 279 18.15 -24.65 17.45
N ASN A 280 18.74 -25.79 17.82
CA ASN A 280 18.50 -26.44 19.12
C ASN A 280 18.90 -25.58 20.32
N THR A 281 19.78 -24.61 20.13
CA THR A 281 20.28 -23.71 21.19
C THR A 281 19.62 -22.34 21.18
N VAL A 282 18.69 -22.08 20.25
CA VAL A 282 18.01 -20.79 20.11
C VAL A 282 17.19 -20.46 21.36
N ASN A 283 17.41 -19.30 21.94
CA ASN A 283 16.58 -18.74 23.00
C ASN A 283 16.31 -17.25 22.72
N PHE A 284 15.05 -16.93 22.42
CA PHE A 284 14.64 -15.55 22.12
C PHE A 284 14.62 -14.66 23.37
N ALA A 285 14.32 -15.21 24.56
CA ALA A 285 14.31 -14.46 25.82
C ALA A 285 15.71 -13.96 26.22
N GLU A 286 16.72 -14.83 26.03
CA GLU A 286 18.12 -14.55 26.37
C GLU A 286 18.91 -13.99 25.18
N GLN A 287 18.23 -13.74 24.05
CA GLN A 287 18.85 -13.34 22.77
C GLN A 287 20.01 -14.24 22.32
N ASN A 288 19.92 -15.52 22.65
CA ASN A 288 20.92 -16.52 22.29
C ASN A 288 20.52 -17.22 21.00
N TYR A 289 20.82 -16.59 19.86
CA TYR A 289 20.56 -17.17 18.53
C TYR A 289 21.67 -16.90 17.51
N GLN A 290 22.78 -16.29 17.92
CA GLN A 290 23.82 -15.83 17.00
C GLN A 290 24.44 -16.93 16.14
N GLN A 291 24.74 -18.11 16.73
CA GLN A 291 25.24 -19.23 15.94
C GLN A 291 24.25 -19.69 14.87
N PHE A 292 22.95 -19.71 15.20
CA PHE A 292 21.91 -20.03 14.23
C PHE A 292 21.83 -18.96 13.12
N VAL A 293 21.92 -17.67 13.48
CA VAL A 293 21.93 -16.58 12.51
C VAL A 293 23.07 -16.77 11.51
N GLU A 294 24.28 -17.04 11.99
CA GLU A 294 25.44 -17.29 11.11
C GLU A 294 25.20 -18.46 10.15
N ASP A 295 24.79 -19.61 10.67
CA ASP A 295 24.53 -20.81 9.86
C ASP A 295 23.40 -20.57 8.84
N PHE A 296 22.33 -19.89 9.25
CA PHE A 296 21.19 -19.60 8.41
C PHE A 296 21.52 -18.58 7.30
N VAL A 297 22.31 -17.55 7.61
CA VAL A 297 22.83 -16.58 6.64
C VAL A 297 23.73 -17.26 5.61
N ASP A 298 24.55 -18.23 6.04
CA ASP A 298 25.37 -19.02 5.12
C ASP A 298 24.53 -19.86 4.16
N LEU A 299 23.46 -20.49 4.66
CA LEU A 299 22.51 -21.24 3.82
C LEU A 299 21.79 -20.33 2.83
N LEU A 300 21.25 -19.20 3.28
CA LEU A 300 20.59 -18.22 2.42
C LEU A 300 21.54 -17.70 1.34
N SER A 301 22.76 -17.31 1.71
CA SER A 301 23.78 -16.83 0.78
C SER A 301 24.16 -17.90 -0.26
N THR A 302 24.35 -19.15 0.18
CA THR A 302 24.65 -20.27 -0.71
C THR A 302 23.53 -20.52 -1.70
N ARG A 303 22.28 -20.42 -1.21
CA ARG A 303 21.09 -20.64 -2.03
C ARG A 303 20.90 -19.52 -3.03
N LEU A 304 21.09 -18.25 -2.64
CA LEU A 304 21.01 -17.10 -3.55
C LEU A 304 21.98 -17.24 -4.73
N LYS A 305 23.24 -17.60 -4.47
CA LYS A 305 24.25 -17.86 -5.51
C LYS A 305 23.83 -18.94 -6.50
N LYS A 306 23.09 -19.97 -6.04
CA LYS A 306 22.57 -21.01 -6.94
C LYS A 306 21.39 -20.50 -7.78
N ILE A 307 20.59 -19.59 -7.25
CA ILE A 307 19.48 -18.99 -7.98
C ILE A 307 20.00 -18.08 -9.10
N THR A 308 21.09 -17.32 -8.87
CA THR A 308 21.71 -16.47 -9.90
C THR A 308 22.30 -17.26 -11.09
N GLU A 309 22.50 -18.56 -10.90
CA GLU A 309 23.02 -19.49 -11.90
C GLU A 309 21.93 -20.37 -12.52
N LEU A 310 20.64 -20.16 -12.20
CA LEU A 310 19.56 -20.94 -12.80
C LEU A 310 19.55 -20.82 -14.32
N GLN A 311 19.37 -21.97 -14.97
CA GLN A 311 19.29 -22.10 -16.42
C GLN A 311 17.93 -22.66 -16.82
N GLU A 312 17.60 -22.48 -18.09
CA GLU A 312 16.40 -23.07 -18.67
C GLU A 312 16.46 -24.59 -18.64
N ILE A 313 15.33 -25.22 -18.30
CA ILE A 313 15.21 -26.68 -18.22
C ILE A 313 15.22 -27.31 -19.61
N TYR A 314 14.64 -26.62 -20.59
CA TYR A 314 14.62 -27.03 -21.99
C TYR A 314 15.30 -25.98 -22.86
N PRO A 315 15.93 -26.38 -23.98
CA PRO A 315 16.51 -25.44 -24.93
C PRO A 315 15.44 -24.47 -25.44
N ILE A 316 15.77 -23.18 -25.45
CA ILE A 316 14.97 -22.14 -26.08
C ILE A 316 15.22 -22.20 -27.59
N ASN A 317 14.16 -22.26 -28.37
CA ASN A 317 14.23 -22.15 -29.83
C ASN A 317 13.91 -20.72 -30.29
N ASP A 318 14.52 -20.27 -31.39
CA ASP A 318 14.35 -18.91 -31.93
C ASP A 318 12.89 -18.53 -32.28
N SER A 319 12.01 -19.52 -32.46
CA SER A 319 10.59 -19.32 -32.78
C SER A 319 9.68 -19.15 -31.57
N GLN A 320 10.20 -19.31 -30.34
CA GLN A 320 9.41 -19.20 -29.12
C GLN A 320 9.32 -17.76 -28.62
N LEU A 321 8.14 -17.36 -28.15
CA LEU A 321 7.99 -16.10 -27.42
C LEU A 321 8.64 -16.23 -26.04
N LEU A 322 9.67 -15.43 -25.80
CA LEU A 322 10.36 -15.36 -24.52
C LEU A 322 9.48 -14.69 -23.46
N PHE A 323 9.63 -15.15 -22.23
CA PHE A 323 9.12 -14.49 -21.05
C PHE A 323 9.64 -13.05 -20.99
N SER A 324 8.71 -12.12 -20.86
CA SER A 324 9.00 -10.71 -20.70
C SER A 324 8.00 -10.12 -19.71
N GLU A 325 8.52 -9.53 -18.64
CA GLU A 325 7.68 -8.78 -17.70
C GLU A 325 7.31 -7.44 -18.32
N LYS A 326 6.02 -7.10 -18.20
CA LYS A 326 5.47 -5.82 -18.61
C LYS A 326 5.00 -5.07 -17.38
N ALA A 327 5.95 -4.70 -16.51
CA ALA A 327 5.67 -3.94 -15.32
C ALA A 327 5.26 -2.50 -15.67
N PRO A 328 4.21 -1.95 -15.07
CA PRO A 328 3.84 -0.57 -15.27
C PRO A 328 4.76 0.39 -14.49
N ILE A 329 4.75 1.65 -14.90
CA ILE A 329 5.41 2.74 -14.18
C ILE A 329 4.44 3.21 -13.09
N LEU A 330 4.71 2.88 -11.83
CA LEU A 330 3.88 3.34 -10.72
C LEU A 330 4.05 4.84 -10.50
N LEU A 331 2.98 5.60 -10.71
CA LEU A 331 2.93 7.03 -10.38
C LEU A 331 2.45 7.21 -8.94
N GLN A 332 3.22 7.95 -8.15
CA GLN A 332 2.95 8.17 -6.73
C GLN A 332 2.46 9.61 -6.50
N LEU A 333 1.18 9.75 -6.17
CA LEU A 333 0.57 11.03 -5.78
C LEU A 333 0.61 11.16 -4.24
N GLN A 334 1.80 11.23 -3.67
CA GLN A 334 1.94 11.35 -2.21
C GLN A 334 1.59 12.76 -1.74
N ALA A 335 0.80 12.85 -0.67
CA ALA A 335 0.56 14.08 0.06
C ALA A 335 1.76 14.38 0.97
N ASN A 336 2.31 15.59 0.87
CA ASN A 336 3.47 16.03 1.62
C ASN A 336 3.06 17.10 2.63
N ALA A 337 3.00 16.75 3.91
CA ALA A 337 2.60 17.66 4.97
C ALA A 337 3.47 18.94 5.09
N ALA A 338 4.66 18.99 4.47
CA ALA A 338 5.55 20.15 4.51
C ALA A 338 5.17 21.26 3.51
N ILE A 339 4.26 21.01 2.56
CA ILE A 339 3.82 21.99 1.56
C ILE A 339 2.33 22.30 1.71
N ASN A 340 1.91 23.47 1.19
CA ASN A 340 0.51 23.87 1.20
C ASN A 340 -0.27 23.26 0.02
N PHE A 341 -1.60 23.39 0.04
CA PHE A 341 -2.47 22.77 -0.97
C PHE A 341 -2.17 23.24 -2.41
N PRO A 342 -2.01 24.54 -2.72
CA PRO A 342 -1.63 24.95 -4.08
C PRO A 342 -0.32 24.36 -4.58
N GLU A 343 0.72 24.31 -3.75
CA GLU A 343 2.02 23.73 -4.12
C GLU A 343 1.94 22.21 -4.28
N GLN A 344 1.16 21.54 -3.43
CA GLN A 344 0.87 20.10 -3.57
C GLN A 344 0.25 19.79 -4.94
N LEU A 345 -0.73 20.58 -5.37
CA LEU A 345 -1.37 20.39 -6.68
C LEU A 345 -0.42 20.69 -7.84
N ARG A 346 0.50 21.65 -7.69
CA ARG A 346 1.54 21.95 -8.68
C ARG A 346 2.53 20.79 -8.85
N VAL A 347 2.96 20.18 -7.75
CA VAL A 347 3.81 18.97 -7.79
C VAL A 347 3.09 17.84 -8.52
N TRP A 348 1.82 17.59 -8.18
CA TRP A 348 1.02 16.57 -8.86
C TRP A 348 0.79 16.87 -10.33
N GLN A 349 0.56 18.13 -10.72
CA GLN A 349 0.45 18.52 -12.11
C GLN A 349 1.69 18.11 -12.92
N GLY A 350 2.89 18.32 -12.38
CA GLY A 350 4.15 17.90 -13.02
C GLY A 350 4.25 16.37 -13.18
N ILE A 351 3.87 15.62 -12.15
CA ILE A 351 3.85 14.14 -12.18
C ILE A 351 2.86 13.64 -13.24
N LEU A 352 1.66 14.21 -13.27
CA LEU A 352 0.60 13.82 -14.19
C LEU A 352 0.93 14.18 -15.64
N ALA A 353 1.68 15.25 -15.87
CA ALA A 353 2.16 15.65 -17.19
C ALA A 353 3.26 14.72 -17.74
N ALA A 354 4.03 14.05 -16.88
CA ALA A 354 5.07 13.10 -17.25
C ALA A 354 4.56 11.67 -17.49
N ALA A 355 3.26 11.44 -17.24
CA ALA A 355 2.63 10.13 -17.33
C ALA A 355 2.48 9.64 -18.80
N ASN A 356 2.58 8.32 -19.02
CA ASN A 356 2.43 7.70 -20.35
C ASN A 356 1.54 6.45 -20.31
N GLU A 357 1.40 5.77 -21.45
CA GLU A 357 0.59 4.55 -21.63
C GLU A 357 0.92 3.41 -20.65
N LYS A 358 2.15 3.38 -20.13
CA LYS A 358 2.62 2.36 -19.16
C LYS A 358 2.44 2.81 -17.72
N SER A 359 2.01 4.04 -17.47
CA SER A 359 1.83 4.54 -16.13
C SER A 359 0.60 3.92 -15.47
N SER A 360 0.74 3.55 -14.20
CA SER A 360 -0.34 3.03 -13.36
C SER A 360 -0.44 3.85 -12.09
N PHE A 361 -1.62 3.82 -11.46
CA PHE A 361 -1.87 4.49 -10.20
C PHE A 361 -2.27 3.50 -9.12
N ASN A 362 -1.84 3.80 -7.90
CA ASN A 362 -2.41 3.22 -6.72
C ASN A 362 -2.94 4.35 -5.81
N PHE A 363 -4.22 4.69 -5.96
CA PHE A 363 -4.86 5.76 -5.18
C PHE A 363 -4.98 5.40 -3.69
N ASN A 364 -4.73 4.15 -3.29
CA ASN A 364 -4.67 3.78 -1.88
C ASN A 364 -3.47 4.40 -1.16
N THR A 365 -2.43 4.82 -1.89
CA THR A 365 -1.23 5.48 -1.34
C THR A 365 -1.45 6.94 -0.96
N ILE A 366 -2.60 7.53 -1.29
CA ILE A 366 -2.91 8.92 -0.93
C ILE A 366 -3.41 8.97 0.51
N GLU A 367 -2.66 9.68 1.36
CA GLU A 367 -3.05 10.00 2.73
C GLU A 367 -4.07 11.15 2.74
N PHE A 368 -5.36 10.80 2.68
CA PHE A 368 -6.45 11.79 2.66
C PHE A 368 -6.47 12.69 3.90
N SER A 369 -6.03 12.22 5.06
CA SER A 369 -5.94 13.03 6.28
C SER A 369 -5.01 14.24 6.07
N ILE A 370 -3.85 14.04 5.45
CA ILE A 370 -2.90 15.13 5.13
C ILE A 370 -3.51 16.04 4.06
N LEU A 371 -4.01 15.46 2.97
CA LEU A 371 -4.55 16.25 1.85
C LEU A 371 -5.73 17.13 2.26
N THR A 372 -6.65 16.58 3.05
CA THR A 372 -7.84 17.30 3.55
C THR A 372 -7.45 18.37 4.57
N GLN A 373 -6.45 18.11 5.41
CA GLN A 373 -5.88 19.13 6.29
C GLN A 373 -5.32 20.30 5.49
N GLN A 374 -4.46 20.04 4.50
CA GLN A 374 -3.90 21.08 3.61
C GLN A 374 -5.00 21.90 2.92
N PHE A 375 -6.04 21.23 2.42
CA PHE A 375 -7.16 21.90 1.77
C PHE A 375 -7.99 22.74 2.75
N ASN A 376 -8.29 22.22 3.93
CA ASN A 376 -9.02 22.96 4.97
C ASN A 376 -8.22 24.18 5.46
N ASP A 377 -6.90 24.06 5.59
CA ASP A 377 -6.02 25.18 5.92
C ASP A 377 -6.05 26.25 4.82
N PHE A 378 -6.11 25.83 3.55
CA PHE A 378 -6.29 26.73 2.41
C PHE A 378 -7.67 27.43 2.42
N VAL A 379 -8.76 26.71 2.72
CA VAL A 379 -10.10 27.29 2.93
C VAL A 379 -10.06 28.36 4.03
N ASN A 380 -9.45 28.04 5.18
CA ASN A 380 -9.34 28.95 6.30
C ASN A 380 -8.51 30.18 5.96
N HIS A 381 -7.42 30.00 5.21
CA HIS A 381 -6.59 31.11 4.73
C HIS A 381 -7.41 32.08 3.87
N LEU A 382 -8.10 31.60 2.83
CA LEU A 382 -8.92 32.46 1.97
C LEU A 382 -10.10 33.09 2.72
N ALA A 383 -10.75 32.34 3.62
CA ALA A 383 -11.82 32.87 4.46
C ALA A 383 -11.34 34.04 5.35
N SER A 384 -10.14 33.93 5.94
CA SER A 384 -9.56 35.01 6.76
C SER A 384 -9.23 36.27 5.95
N GLN A 385 -8.88 36.14 4.67
CA GLN A 385 -8.67 37.28 3.77
C GLN A 385 -9.98 38.04 3.49
N VAL A 386 -11.10 37.32 3.42
CA VAL A 386 -12.44 37.92 3.28
C VAL A 386 -12.85 38.63 4.57
N GLU A 387 -12.64 38.03 5.75
CA GLU A 387 -12.92 38.67 7.06
C GLU A 387 -12.16 39.99 7.24
N GLY A 388 -10.87 40.00 6.87
CA GLY A 388 -10.05 41.21 6.88
C GLY A 388 -10.59 42.33 5.99
N SER A 389 -11.31 41.96 4.92
CA SER A 389 -11.92 42.89 3.96
C SER A 389 -13.34 43.33 4.36
N GLU A 390 -14.09 42.49 5.08
CA GLU A 390 -15.48 42.73 5.50
C GLU A 390 -15.61 43.57 6.79
N SER A 391 -14.54 43.75 7.56
CA SER A 391 -14.49 44.54 8.80
C SER A 391 -14.87 46.04 8.68
N GLN A 392 -15.31 46.50 7.50
CA GLN A 392 -15.78 47.87 7.24
C GLN A 392 -17.27 47.98 6.84
N GLN A 393 -18.02 46.87 6.75
CA GLN A 393 -19.45 46.90 6.43
C GLN A 393 -20.23 46.00 7.40
N THR A 394 -20.83 46.61 8.41
CA THR A 394 -21.77 45.94 9.32
C THR A 394 -23.19 46.30 8.89
N ASP A 395 -23.93 45.32 8.39
CA ASP A 395 -25.39 45.31 8.48
C ASP A 395 -25.80 43.99 9.15
N GLU A 396 -26.61 44.11 10.18
CA GLU A 396 -27.12 43.04 11.05
C GLU A 396 -28.22 42.25 10.31
N GLU A 397 -27.86 41.11 9.71
CA GLU A 397 -28.74 39.93 9.46
C GLU A 397 -28.14 38.92 8.46
N GLN A 398 -27.03 39.25 7.79
CA GLN A 398 -26.38 38.30 6.86
C GLN A 398 -25.26 37.50 7.52
N GLU A 399 -25.27 36.18 7.32
CA GLU A 399 -24.15 35.30 7.67
C GLU A 399 -22.86 35.79 6.98
N ALA A 400 -21.79 35.93 7.77
CA ALA A 400 -20.51 36.42 7.30
C ALA A 400 -19.98 35.51 6.18
N SER A 401 -19.43 36.10 5.10
CA SER A 401 -19.06 35.32 3.91
C SER A 401 -18.02 34.25 4.23
N ALA A 402 -17.13 34.50 5.18
CA ALA A 402 -16.15 33.53 5.65
C ALA A 402 -16.78 32.32 6.37
N VAL A 403 -17.90 32.51 7.08
CA VAL A 403 -18.65 31.40 7.70
C VAL A 403 -19.28 30.53 6.60
N ILE A 404 -19.87 31.16 5.58
CA ILE A 404 -20.44 30.46 4.42
C ILE A 404 -19.37 29.63 3.71
N LEU A 405 -18.18 30.20 3.45
CA LEU A 405 -17.07 29.47 2.81
C LEU A 405 -16.65 28.24 3.61
N ARG A 406 -16.49 28.38 4.94
CA ARG A 406 -16.11 27.26 5.81
C ARG A 406 -17.20 26.18 5.85
N ARG A 407 -18.46 26.57 5.95
CA ARG A 407 -19.60 25.63 5.99
C ARG A 407 -19.67 24.77 4.72
N ILE A 408 -19.41 25.38 3.56
CA ILE A 408 -19.57 24.72 2.26
C ILE A 408 -18.36 23.85 1.92
N PHE A 409 -17.14 24.35 2.15
CA PHE A 409 -15.93 23.72 1.59
C PHE A 409 -15.12 22.88 2.56
N ILE A 410 -15.35 22.92 3.87
CA ILE A 410 -14.58 22.09 4.81
C ILE A 410 -14.89 20.59 4.62
N LEU A 411 -13.82 19.80 4.57
CA LEU A 411 -13.85 18.33 4.46
C LEU A 411 -13.47 17.67 5.78
N LYS A 412 -13.97 16.46 6.01
CA LYS A 412 -13.47 15.56 7.06
C LYS A 412 -12.16 14.90 6.62
N ALA A 413 -11.46 14.26 7.56
CA ALA A 413 -10.17 13.60 7.31
C ALA A 413 -10.20 12.50 6.23
N ASP A 414 -11.37 11.92 5.97
CA ASP A 414 -11.61 10.90 4.93
C ASP A 414 -12.05 11.51 3.58
N ALA A 415 -11.93 12.82 3.42
CA ALA A 415 -12.41 13.60 2.27
C ALA A 415 -13.93 13.58 2.06
N THR A 416 -14.72 13.23 3.08
CA THR A 416 -16.18 13.43 3.02
C THR A 416 -16.55 14.89 3.34
N PRO A 417 -17.55 15.46 2.65
CA PRO A 417 -18.03 16.80 2.97
C PRO A 417 -18.58 16.88 4.40
N CYS A 418 -18.28 17.97 5.12
CA CYS A 418 -18.83 18.20 6.46
C CYS A 418 -20.32 18.55 6.43
N SER A 419 -20.78 19.26 5.40
CA SER A 419 -22.18 19.57 5.16
C SER A 419 -22.75 18.65 4.08
N ALA A 420 -23.93 18.08 4.33
CA ALA A 420 -24.75 17.57 3.24
C ALA A 420 -25.17 18.79 2.40
N SER A 421 -24.72 18.88 1.15
CA SER A 421 -25.14 20.00 0.31
C SER A 421 -26.64 19.85 0.02
N ASP A 422 -27.48 20.52 0.78
CA ASP A 422 -28.93 20.56 0.57
C ASP A 422 -29.27 21.42 -0.66
N GLY A 423 -28.60 21.26 -1.81
CA GLY A 423 -28.91 21.95 -3.08
C GLY A 423 -28.91 23.50 -3.06
N GLU A 424 -28.69 24.15 -1.92
CA GLU A 424 -28.86 25.59 -1.73
C GLU A 424 -27.57 26.41 -1.90
N SER A 425 -26.41 25.77 -2.11
CA SER A 425 -25.11 26.47 -2.21
C SER A 425 -25.05 27.53 -3.31
N SER A 426 -25.83 27.37 -4.39
CA SER A 426 -25.88 28.38 -5.46
C SER A 426 -26.56 29.68 -5.02
N LYS A 427 -27.56 29.61 -4.11
CA LYS A 427 -28.29 30.77 -3.58
C LYS A 427 -27.41 31.65 -2.68
N ASP A 428 -26.51 31.01 -1.93
CA ASP A 428 -25.62 31.67 -0.95
C ASP A 428 -24.70 32.72 -1.59
N PHE A 429 -24.41 32.59 -2.90
CA PHE A 429 -23.50 33.50 -3.61
C PHE A 429 -24.18 34.42 -4.65
N ILE A 430 -25.48 34.28 -4.94
CA ILE A 430 -26.15 35.05 -6.04
C ILE A 430 -25.95 36.56 -5.86
N ASN A 431 -26.12 37.05 -4.63
CA ASN A 431 -26.07 38.48 -4.28
C ASN A 431 -24.71 38.93 -3.71
N LYS A 432 -23.67 38.09 -3.76
CA LYS A 432 -22.36 38.40 -3.18
C LYS A 432 -21.38 39.03 -4.18
N SER A 433 -20.30 39.63 -3.66
CA SER A 433 -19.28 40.36 -4.43
C SER A 433 -18.62 39.48 -5.49
N LYS A 434 -18.08 40.14 -6.53
CA LYS A 434 -17.36 39.45 -7.61
C LYS A 434 -16.12 38.71 -7.07
N GLU A 435 -15.48 39.28 -6.06
CA GLU A 435 -14.34 38.73 -5.34
C GLU A 435 -14.73 37.45 -4.59
N LEU A 436 -15.84 37.46 -3.84
CA LEU A 436 -16.29 36.25 -3.14
C LEU A 436 -16.66 35.13 -4.11
N LYS A 437 -17.30 35.46 -5.24
CA LYS A 437 -17.62 34.49 -6.30
C LYS A 437 -16.36 33.84 -6.88
N LYS A 438 -15.27 34.62 -7.04
CA LYS A 438 -13.97 34.08 -7.49
C LYS A 438 -13.35 33.14 -6.45
N ILE A 439 -13.32 33.54 -5.18
CA ILE A 439 -12.82 32.69 -4.09
C ILE A 439 -13.61 31.39 -4.00
N ALA A 440 -14.94 31.48 -4.04
CA ALA A 440 -15.81 30.31 -4.05
C ALA A 440 -15.55 29.40 -5.26
N SER A 441 -15.27 29.96 -6.45
CA SER A 441 -14.90 29.18 -7.64
C SER A 441 -13.57 28.44 -7.47
N ILE A 442 -12.56 29.06 -6.86
CA ILE A 442 -11.26 28.42 -6.59
C ILE A 442 -11.41 27.30 -5.56
N LEU A 443 -12.17 27.56 -4.50
CA LEU A 443 -12.46 26.57 -3.46
C LEU A 443 -13.29 25.41 -4.01
N ALA A 444 -14.23 25.66 -4.91
CA ALA A 444 -14.98 24.61 -5.60
C ALA A 444 -14.06 23.70 -6.43
N LEU A 445 -13.12 24.27 -7.18
CA LEU A 445 -12.12 23.47 -7.91
C LEU A 445 -11.26 22.62 -6.98
N GLY A 446 -10.77 23.20 -5.88
CA GLY A 446 -9.98 22.46 -4.88
C GLY A 446 -10.79 21.34 -4.21
N PHE A 447 -12.04 21.62 -3.85
CA PHE A 447 -12.97 20.65 -3.27
C PHE A 447 -13.23 19.49 -4.25
N ASP A 448 -13.54 19.81 -5.51
CA ASP A 448 -13.83 18.82 -6.55
C ASP A 448 -12.62 17.91 -6.81
N ILE A 449 -11.40 18.44 -6.74
CA ILE A 449 -10.16 17.64 -6.86
C ILE A 449 -10.09 16.59 -5.74
N VAL A 450 -10.26 17.02 -4.48
CA VAL A 450 -10.16 16.12 -3.32
C VAL A 450 -11.27 15.07 -3.33
N VAL A 451 -12.50 15.46 -3.67
CA VAL A 451 -13.63 14.53 -3.80
C VAL A 451 -13.45 13.58 -4.97
N THR A 452 -12.95 14.04 -6.13
CA THR A 452 -12.67 13.18 -7.28
C THR A 452 -11.65 12.10 -6.91
N LEU A 453 -10.57 12.45 -6.21
CA LEU A 453 -9.58 11.48 -5.73
C LEU A 453 -10.21 10.43 -4.79
N ARG A 454 -11.10 10.86 -3.89
CA ARG A 454 -11.83 9.95 -2.99
C ARG A 454 -12.68 8.95 -3.79
N VAL A 455 -13.46 9.45 -4.75
CA VAL A 455 -14.31 8.62 -5.62
C VAL A 455 -13.48 7.64 -6.45
N ILE A 456 -12.35 8.07 -7.00
CA ILE A 456 -11.44 7.17 -7.71
C ILE A 456 -10.96 6.04 -6.79
N LYS A 457 -10.52 6.37 -5.56
CA LYS A 457 -10.10 5.36 -4.57
C LYS A 457 -11.24 4.39 -4.21
N GLU A 458 -12.46 4.89 -4.04
CA GLU A 458 -13.64 4.07 -3.77
C GLU A 458 -13.92 3.10 -4.93
N ILE A 459 -13.88 3.57 -6.18
CA ILE A 459 -14.07 2.72 -7.37
C ILE A 459 -12.94 1.69 -7.51
N GLN A 460 -11.69 2.09 -7.29
CA GLN A 460 -10.51 1.20 -7.31
C GLN A 460 -10.67 0.04 -6.30
N ASN A 461 -11.27 0.31 -5.15
CA ASN A 461 -11.48 -0.67 -4.09
C ASN A 461 -12.80 -1.46 -4.26
N ALA A 462 -13.71 -1.02 -5.13
CA ALA A 462 -15.00 -1.67 -5.35
C ALA A 462 -14.85 -2.92 -6.24
N LYS A 463 -15.11 -4.10 -5.68
CA LYS A 463 -15.01 -5.39 -6.38
C LYS A 463 -16.35 -5.87 -6.96
N PRO A 464 -16.36 -6.76 -7.97
CA PRO A 464 -15.21 -7.25 -8.76
C PRO A 464 -14.70 -6.18 -9.75
N TRP A 465 -13.44 -6.27 -10.17
CA TRP A 465 -12.91 -5.39 -11.23
C TRP A 465 -13.52 -5.76 -12.58
N ASP A 466 -13.91 -4.74 -13.35
CA ASP A 466 -14.41 -4.90 -14.71
C ASP A 466 -13.97 -3.70 -15.57
N LEU A 467 -14.15 -3.83 -16.89
CA LEU A 467 -13.81 -2.78 -17.85
C LEU A 467 -14.56 -1.47 -17.58
N ASN A 468 -15.81 -1.52 -17.09
CA ASN A 468 -16.58 -0.30 -16.81
C ASN A 468 -15.95 0.51 -15.68
N LYS A 469 -15.43 -0.15 -14.65
CA LYS A 469 -14.70 0.50 -13.55
C LYS A 469 -13.37 1.08 -14.02
N VAL A 470 -12.64 0.35 -14.87
CA VAL A 470 -11.40 0.86 -15.48
C VAL A 470 -11.72 2.13 -16.29
N SER A 471 -12.72 2.10 -17.16
CA SER A 471 -13.15 3.28 -17.94
C SER A 471 -13.65 4.42 -17.04
N ALA A 472 -14.32 4.12 -15.91
CA ALA A 472 -14.74 5.14 -14.95
C ALA A 472 -13.55 5.80 -14.25
N ILE A 473 -12.55 5.01 -13.83
CA ILE A 473 -11.30 5.52 -13.25
C ILE A 473 -10.58 6.40 -14.26
N HIS A 474 -10.46 5.94 -15.52
CA HIS A 474 -9.85 6.71 -16.61
C HIS A 474 -10.56 8.05 -16.82
N PHE A 475 -11.89 8.05 -16.94
CA PHE A 475 -12.68 9.26 -17.11
C PHE A 475 -12.47 10.25 -15.95
N LEU A 476 -12.52 9.77 -14.71
CA LEU A 476 -12.31 10.60 -13.52
C LEU A 476 -10.88 11.12 -13.43
N PHE A 477 -9.92 10.34 -13.90
CA PHE A 477 -8.52 10.70 -13.93
C PHE A 477 -8.21 11.81 -14.95
N ASP A 478 -8.82 11.76 -16.13
CA ASP A 478 -8.73 12.86 -17.10
C ASP A 478 -9.41 14.13 -16.56
N ALA A 479 -10.58 13.98 -15.96
CA ALA A 479 -11.26 15.09 -15.31
C ALA A 479 -10.44 15.67 -14.14
N LEU A 480 -9.68 14.84 -13.41
CA LEU A 480 -8.75 15.29 -12.37
C LEU A 480 -7.63 16.14 -12.95
N LYS A 481 -7.01 15.72 -14.07
CA LYS A 481 -5.96 16.51 -14.75
C LYS A 481 -6.50 17.87 -15.17
N GLU A 482 -7.67 17.91 -15.79
CA GLU A 482 -8.32 19.15 -16.20
C GLU A 482 -8.60 20.06 -15.01
N ARG A 483 -9.17 19.52 -13.92
CA ARG A 483 -9.47 20.28 -12.70
C ARG A 483 -8.21 20.84 -12.04
N ILE A 484 -7.13 20.07 -11.95
CA ILE A 484 -5.85 20.55 -11.41
C ILE A 484 -5.31 21.71 -12.27
N ASN A 485 -5.38 21.59 -13.60
CA ASN A 485 -4.98 22.66 -14.51
C ASN A 485 -5.85 23.90 -14.32
N SER A 486 -7.18 23.75 -14.26
CA SER A 486 -8.12 24.85 -14.02
C SER A 486 -7.88 25.54 -12.68
N PHE A 487 -7.64 24.75 -11.62
CA PHE A 487 -7.30 25.29 -10.30
C PHE A 487 -6.05 26.16 -10.38
N HIS A 488 -4.98 25.67 -10.99
CA HIS A 488 -3.72 26.41 -11.12
C HIS A 488 -3.92 27.73 -11.87
N VAL A 489 -4.63 27.69 -13.01
CA VAL A 489 -4.92 28.89 -13.81
C VAL A 489 -5.73 29.93 -13.04
N GLU A 490 -6.80 29.52 -12.36
CA GLU A 490 -7.65 30.45 -11.61
C GLU A 490 -6.97 30.96 -10.33
N PHE A 491 -6.19 30.12 -9.65
CA PHE A 491 -5.45 30.51 -8.46
C PHE A 491 -4.32 31.50 -8.77
N CYS A 492 -3.53 31.27 -9.84
CA CYS A 492 -2.50 32.23 -10.25
C CYS A 492 -3.09 33.60 -10.62
N LYS A 493 -4.22 33.63 -11.36
CA LYS A 493 -4.93 34.89 -11.65
C LYS A 493 -5.37 35.59 -10.37
N TYR A 494 -5.84 34.84 -9.38
CA TYR A 494 -6.23 35.39 -8.09
C TYR A 494 -5.04 35.98 -7.33
N GLU A 495 -3.93 35.25 -7.24
CA GLU A 495 -2.71 35.74 -6.56
C GLU A 495 -2.16 37.01 -7.23
N GLU A 496 -2.11 37.08 -8.55
CA GLU A 496 -1.66 38.28 -9.28
C GLU A 496 -2.55 39.50 -8.97
N ILE A 497 -3.87 39.31 -8.96
CA ILE A 497 -4.83 40.38 -8.64
C ILE A 497 -4.72 40.78 -7.17
N PHE A 498 -4.55 39.83 -6.27
CA PHE A 498 -4.45 40.08 -4.83
C PHE A 498 -3.14 40.80 -4.47
N LEU A 499 -2.02 40.37 -5.04
CA LEU A 499 -0.71 41.01 -4.86
C LEU A 499 -0.68 42.42 -5.47
N SER A 500 -1.29 42.62 -6.63
CA SER A 500 -1.44 43.97 -7.22
C SER A 500 -2.33 44.87 -6.37
N ALA A 501 -3.43 44.36 -5.81
CA ALA A 501 -4.29 45.12 -4.89
C ALA A 501 -3.59 45.49 -3.58
N GLN A 502 -2.77 44.61 -3.01
CA GLN A 502 -1.97 44.91 -1.82
C GLN A 502 -0.87 45.94 -2.10
N THR A 503 -0.17 45.83 -3.23
CA THR A 503 0.87 46.82 -3.60
C THR A 503 0.28 48.20 -3.88
N HIS A 504 -0.91 48.29 -4.48
CA HIS A 504 -1.64 49.55 -4.62
C HIS A 504 -2.13 50.11 -3.28
N SER A 505 -2.63 49.27 -2.36
CA SER A 505 -3.01 49.67 -1.00
C SER A 505 -1.81 50.18 -0.18
N ILE A 506 -0.64 49.56 -0.34
CA ILE A 506 0.62 50.02 0.28
C ILE A 506 1.08 51.33 -0.37
N ALA A 507 1.03 51.46 -1.70
CA ALA A 507 1.38 52.71 -2.40
C ALA A 507 0.46 53.87 -2.02
N ASP A 508 -0.85 53.62 -1.85
CA ASP A 508 -1.83 54.62 -1.38
C ASP A 508 -1.64 54.98 0.10
N LYS A 509 -1.25 54.02 0.95
CA LYS A 509 -0.85 54.29 2.34
C LYS A 509 0.47 55.04 2.43
N VAL A 510 1.42 54.83 1.51
CA VAL A 510 2.70 55.56 1.43
C VAL A 510 2.48 56.98 0.91
N ASN A 511 1.58 57.19 -0.07
CA ASN A 511 1.20 58.53 -0.52
C ASN A 511 0.43 59.34 0.53
N ARG A 512 -0.32 58.70 1.44
CA ARG A 512 -0.92 59.36 2.62
C ARG A 512 0.03 59.52 3.81
N LYS A 513 1.21 58.87 3.81
CA LYS A 513 2.25 58.98 4.84
C LYS A 513 3.52 59.70 4.35
N THR A 514 3.38 60.76 3.54
CA THR A 514 4.43 61.79 3.47
C THR A 514 4.26 62.80 4.62
N LYS A 515 4.38 62.30 5.86
CA LYS A 515 4.77 63.04 7.07
C LYS A 515 4.91 62.05 8.24
N GLY A 516 6.15 61.64 8.52
CA GLY A 516 6.56 61.01 9.79
C GLY A 516 6.79 59.50 9.78
N SER A 517 8.08 59.14 9.68
CA SER A 517 8.79 57.96 10.24
C SER A 517 8.36 56.51 9.93
N SER A 518 9.32 55.83 9.28
CA SER A 518 9.80 54.44 9.34
C SER A 518 8.84 53.24 9.32
N PHE A 519 9.16 52.36 8.38
CA PHE A 519 8.76 50.97 8.23
C PHE A 519 9.36 50.04 9.29
N PHE A 520 8.62 48.96 9.54
CA PHE A 520 8.91 47.74 10.31
C PHE A 520 8.88 47.84 11.84
N PHE A 521 7.85 47.17 12.39
CA PHE A 521 7.50 46.96 13.79
C PHE A 521 7.06 48.22 14.56
N ASN A 522 5.75 48.36 14.79
CA ASN A 522 5.28 49.14 15.94
C ASN A 522 5.09 48.21 17.13
N PRO A 523 5.68 48.57 18.29
CA PRO A 523 5.61 47.79 19.53
C PRO A 523 4.23 47.96 20.18
N LEU A 524 3.80 46.90 20.86
CA LEU A 524 2.77 46.97 21.90
C LEU A 524 3.21 47.98 22.95
N VAL A 525 2.44 49.06 23.09
CA VAL A 525 2.47 49.92 24.28
C VAL A 525 1.03 50.01 24.77
N ASP A 526 0.73 49.16 25.74
CA ASP A 526 -0.36 49.35 26.69
C ASP A 526 0.08 50.45 27.64
N ASP A 527 -0.64 51.57 27.69
CA ASP A 527 -0.87 52.25 28.95
C ASP A 527 -2.02 53.26 28.89
N LYS A 528 -2.98 53.01 29.79
CA LYS A 528 -3.82 53.93 30.57
C LYS A 528 -5.30 54.13 30.25
N LEU A 529 -6.06 53.56 31.22
CA LEU A 529 -7.20 54.11 31.96
C LEU A 529 -8.49 54.34 31.16
N GLY A 530 -9.64 53.81 31.56
CA GLY A 530 -10.11 53.63 32.93
C GLY A 530 -11.19 54.68 33.22
N SER A 531 -12.45 54.35 32.93
CA SER A 531 -13.64 54.87 33.63
C SER A 531 -14.88 54.16 33.10
N VAL A 532 -15.30 53.09 33.79
CA VAL A 532 -16.67 52.59 33.70
C VAL A 532 -17.34 52.93 35.03
N SER A 533 -18.36 53.78 34.95
CA SER A 533 -19.22 54.15 36.06
C SER A 533 -20.09 52.97 36.47
N THR A 534 -20.07 52.63 37.76
CA THR A 534 -20.99 51.69 38.38
C THR A 534 -22.35 52.36 38.59
N HIS A 535 -23.40 51.78 38.00
CA HIS A 535 -24.76 51.99 38.48
C HIS A 535 -25.24 50.76 39.24
N SER A 536 -25.69 51.05 40.45
CA SER A 536 -26.26 50.17 41.44
C SER A 536 -27.68 49.75 41.06
N THR A 537 -28.01 48.50 41.36
CA THR A 537 -29.38 48.12 41.73
C THR A 537 -29.34 47.14 42.89
N HIS A 538 -30.02 47.57 43.95
CA HIS A 538 -30.28 46.86 45.20
C HIS A 538 -31.52 45.95 45.09
N TYR A 539 -31.67 45.14 46.13
CA TYR A 539 -32.82 44.35 46.63
C TYR A 539 -32.88 42.89 46.16
N GLY A 540 -33.03 41.91 47.06
CA GLY A 540 -33.21 41.96 48.51
C GLY A 540 -33.53 40.57 49.07
N THR A 541 -33.25 40.43 50.37
CA THR A 541 -33.48 39.32 51.32
C THR A 541 -32.79 38.00 51.08
#